data_AF-A0A2J8KGN6-F1
#
_entry.id   AF-A0A2J8KGN6-F1
#
_cell.length_a   1.000
_cell.length_b   1.000
_cell.length_c   1.000
_cell.angle_alpha   90.00
_cell.angle_beta   90.00
_cell.angle_gamma   90.00
#
_symmetry.space_group_name_H-M   'P 1'
#
loop_
_entity.id
_entity.type
_entity.pdbx_description
1 polymer ?
#
loop_
_entity_poly.entity_id
_entity_poly.type
_entity_poly.pdbx_seq_one_letter_code
_entity_poly.pdbx_strand_id
1 'polypeptide(L)'
;MEGPEGLGRKQACLAMLLHFLDTYQGLLQEEEGAGHIIKDLYLLIMKDESLYQGLREDTLRLHQLVETVELKIPEENQPPSKQVKPLFRHFRRIDSCLQTRVAFRGSDEIFCRVYMPDHSYVTIRSRLSASVQDILGSVTEKLQYSEEP
;
A
#
# COMPACT_ATOMS: atom_id res chain seq x y z
N MET A 1 -0.18 -29.97 26.38
CA MET A 1 0.31 -30.18 25.00
C MET A 1 -0.93 -30.31 24.12
N GLU A 2 -1.22 -29.35 23.24
CA GLU A 2 -2.32 -29.50 22.29
C GLU A 2 -2.00 -30.67 21.37
N GLY A 3 -2.96 -31.59 21.19
CA GLY A 3 -2.81 -32.80 20.40
C GLY A 3 -2.63 -32.54 18.89
N PRO A 4 -2.48 -33.61 18.08
CA PRO A 4 -2.27 -33.53 16.62
C PRO A 4 -3.33 -32.70 15.87
N GLU A 5 -4.54 -32.56 16.43
CA GLU A 5 -5.59 -31.69 15.88
C GLU A 5 -5.25 -30.20 15.93
N GLY A 6 -4.47 -29.75 16.92
CA GLY A 6 -4.04 -28.35 17.05
C GLY A 6 -3.06 -27.94 15.96
N LEU A 7 -2.14 -28.85 15.61
CA LEU A 7 -1.16 -28.63 14.53
C LEU A 7 -1.85 -28.52 13.17
N GLY A 8 -2.77 -29.43 12.85
CA GLY A 8 -3.47 -29.42 11.56
C GLY A 8 -4.29 -28.13 11.35
N ARG A 9 -4.93 -27.62 12.41
CA ARG A 9 -5.65 -26.33 12.35
C ARG A 9 -4.70 -25.15 12.15
N LYS A 10 -3.57 -25.11 12.87
CA LYS A 10 -2.54 -24.06 12.71
C LYS A 10 -1.95 -24.06 11.30
N GLN A 11 -1.67 -25.23 10.74
CA GLN A 11 -1.22 -25.39 9.34
C GLN A 11 -2.26 -24.87 8.34
N ALA A 12 -3.54 -25.22 8.52
CA ALA A 12 -4.61 -24.72 7.65
C ALA A 12 -4.75 -23.19 7.71
N CYS A 13 -4.68 -22.60 8.91
CA CYS A 13 -4.69 -21.14 9.08
C CYS A 13 -3.49 -20.48 8.42
N LEU A 14 -2.28 -21.04 8.58
CA LEU A 14 -1.07 -20.53 7.96
C LEU A 14 -1.14 -20.62 6.43
N ALA A 15 -1.61 -21.74 5.87
CA ALA A 15 -1.81 -21.89 4.43
C ALA A 15 -2.79 -20.86 3.87
N MET A 16 -3.90 -20.60 4.58
CA MET A 16 -4.86 -19.57 4.19
C MET A 16 -4.25 -18.16 4.25
N LEU A 17 -3.46 -17.87 5.29
CA LEU A 17 -2.76 -16.59 5.41
C LEU A 17 -1.75 -16.40 4.27
N LEU A 18 -0.94 -17.41 3.96
CA LEU A 18 0.02 -17.37 2.86
C LEU A 18 -0.67 -17.08 1.53
N HIS A 19 -1.77 -17.79 1.25
CA HIS A 19 -2.54 -17.56 0.03
C HIS A 19 -3.15 -16.14 -0.03
N PHE A 20 -3.65 -15.64 1.09
CA PHE A 20 -4.17 -14.28 1.19
C PHE A 20 -3.08 -13.24 0.91
N LEU A 21 -1.91 -13.36 1.55
CA LEU A 21 -0.81 -12.41 1.38
C LEU A 21 -0.27 -12.41 -0.04
N ASP A 22 -0.11 -13.57 -0.66
CA ASP A 22 0.35 -13.70 -2.05
C ASP A 22 -0.65 -13.09 -3.04
N THR A 23 -1.94 -13.35 -2.84
CA THR A 23 -3.00 -12.86 -3.74
C THR A 23 -3.18 -11.34 -3.63
N TYR A 24 -3.13 -10.79 -2.41
CA TYR A 24 -3.45 -9.39 -2.14
C TYR A 24 -2.24 -8.52 -1.87
N GLN A 25 -1.01 -9.00 -2.12
CA GLN A 25 0.25 -8.30 -1.80
C GLN A 25 0.23 -6.81 -2.21
N GLY A 26 -0.16 -6.52 -3.45
CA GLY A 26 -0.16 -5.16 -3.95
C GLY A 26 -1.22 -4.25 -3.32
N LEU A 27 -2.36 -4.81 -2.89
CA LEU A 27 -3.42 -4.06 -2.22
C LEU A 27 -3.10 -3.84 -0.74
N LEU A 28 -2.47 -4.83 -0.09
CA LEU A 28 -2.03 -4.72 1.31
C LEU A 28 -0.96 -3.65 1.52
N GLN A 29 -0.19 -3.31 0.49
CA GLN A 29 0.73 -2.15 0.51
C GLN A 29 -0.01 -0.81 0.53
N GLU A 30 -1.25 -0.76 0.05
CA GLU A 30 -2.06 0.46 0.00
C GLU A 30 -2.85 0.68 1.30
N GLU A 31 -3.07 -0.39 2.09
CA GLU A 31 -3.86 -0.35 3.31
C GLU A 31 -3.05 0.09 4.52
N GLU A 32 -3.45 1.21 5.11
CA GLU A 32 -2.87 1.71 6.36
C GLU A 32 -3.16 0.71 7.50
N GLY A 33 -2.10 0.26 8.18
CA GLY A 33 -2.22 -0.66 9.31
C GLY A 33 -2.21 -2.14 8.94
N ALA A 34 -2.37 -2.52 7.68
CA ALA A 34 -2.25 -3.93 7.25
C ALA A 34 -0.90 -4.53 7.67
N GLY A 35 0.17 -3.74 7.59
CA GLY A 35 1.50 -4.15 8.03
C GLY A 35 1.60 -4.51 9.51
N HIS A 36 0.90 -3.81 10.38
CA HIS A 36 0.90 -4.13 11.81
C HIS A 36 0.23 -5.48 12.07
N ILE A 37 -0.93 -5.72 11.46
CA ILE A 37 -1.67 -6.98 11.61
C ILE A 37 -0.84 -8.16 11.07
N ILE A 38 -0.22 -8.01 9.90
CA ILE A 38 0.61 -9.05 9.30
C ILE A 38 1.82 -9.37 10.19
N LYS A 39 2.47 -8.35 10.76
CA LYS A 39 3.58 -8.53 11.68
C LYS A 39 3.16 -9.26 12.96
N ASP A 40 2.02 -8.89 13.54
CA ASP A 40 1.51 -9.54 14.74
C ASP A 40 1.21 -11.02 14.49
N LEU A 41 0.57 -11.34 13.36
CA LEU A 41 0.34 -12.72 12.92
C LEU A 41 1.66 -13.48 12.72
N TYR A 42 2.64 -12.86 12.06
CA TYR A 42 3.97 -13.44 11.87
C TYR A 42 4.64 -13.78 13.21
N LEU A 43 4.60 -12.88 14.19
CA LEU A 43 5.18 -13.13 15.52
C LEU A 43 4.47 -14.28 16.26
N LEU A 44 3.15 -14.40 16.13
CA LEU A 44 2.38 -15.51 16.70
C LEU A 44 2.78 -16.85 16.06
N ILE A 45 2.96 -16.89 14.74
CA ILE A 45 3.36 -18.09 13.99
C ILE A 45 4.80 -18.49 14.31
N MET A 46 5.73 -17.53 14.43
CA MET A 46 7.11 -17.78 14.87
C MET A 46 7.16 -18.42 16.27
N LYS A 47 6.28 -17.96 17.18
CA LYS A 47 6.16 -18.57 18.51
C LYS A 47 5.64 -20.00 18.42
N ASP A 48 4.66 -20.27 17.56
CA ASP A 48 4.12 -21.62 17.35
C ASP A 48 5.12 -22.56 16.66
N GLU A 49 5.95 -22.09 15.73
CA GLU A 49 6.98 -22.89 15.07
C GLU A 49 7.97 -23.49 16.08
N SER A 50 8.32 -22.73 17.13
CA SER A 50 9.18 -23.22 18.21
C SER A 50 8.61 -24.44 18.96
N LEU A 51 7.29 -24.60 18.92
CA LEU A 51 6.55 -25.71 19.54
C LEU A 51 6.23 -26.81 18.51
N TYR A 52 6.09 -26.45 17.23
CA TYR A 52 5.65 -27.31 16.14
C TYR A 52 6.58 -27.21 14.93
N GLN A 53 7.54 -28.13 14.85
CA GLN A 53 8.50 -28.24 13.72
C GLN A 53 7.80 -28.35 12.35
N GLY A 54 6.59 -28.89 12.29
CA GLY A 54 5.79 -29.03 11.06
C GLY A 54 5.29 -27.72 10.45
N LEU A 55 5.51 -26.56 11.10
CA LEU A 55 5.19 -25.23 10.55
C LEU A 55 6.37 -24.57 9.84
N ARG A 56 7.60 -25.07 10.05
CA ARG A 56 8.85 -24.40 9.67
C ARG A 56 8.95 -23.99 8.21
N GLU A 57 8.53 -24.85 7.29
CA GLU A 57 8.60 -24.56 5.86
C GLU A 57 7.67 -23.39 5.48
N ASP A 58 6.43 -23.44 5.96
CA ASP A 58 5.44 -22.40 5.69
C ASP A 58 5.76 -21.09 6.42
N THR A 59 6.37 -21.15 7.61
CA THR A 59 6.87 -19.95 8.31
C THR A 59 8.00 -19.28 7.52
N LEU A 60 8.88 -20.05 6.87
CA LEU A 60 9.94 -19.49 6.01
C LEU A 60 9.34 -18.78 4.78
N ARG A 61 8.28 -19.35 4.18
CA ARG A 61 7.56 -18.69 3.09
C ARG A 61 6.88 -17.41 3.55
N LEU A 62 6.31 -17.42 4.76
CA LEU A 62 5.72 -16.23 5.36
C LEU A 62 6.77 -15.14 5.56
N HIS A 63 7.96 -15.51 6.04
CA HIS A 63 9.08 -14.58 6.19
C HIS A 63 9.42 -13.87 4.86
N GLN A 64 9.56 -14.63 3.78
CA GLN A 64 9.83 -14.09 2.44
C GLN A 64 8.73 -13.14 1.96
N LEU A 65 7.46 -13.49 2.16
CA LEU A 65 6.33 -12.63 1.81
C LEU A 65 6.34 -11.33 2.61
N VAL A 66 6.54 -11.41 3.92
CA VAL A 66 6.60 -10.25 4.82
C VAL A 66 7.73 -9.29 4.45
N GLU A 67 8.91 -9.81 4.07
CA GLU A 67 10.02 -9.00 3.58
C GLU A 67 9.72 -8.35 2.23
N THR A 68 9.12 -9.10 1.30
CA THR A 68 8.81 -8.60 -0.06
C THR A 68 7.69 -7.56 -0.08
N VAL A 69 6.76 -7.62 0.88
CA VAL A 69 5.69 -6.63 1.01
C VAL A 69 6.24 -5.23 1.36
N GLU A 70 7.52 -5.09 1.73
CA GLU A 70 8.07 -3.86 2.33
C GLU A 70 7.11 -3.33 3.41
N LEU A 71 6.87 -4.15 4.43
CA LEU A 71 6.36 -3.66 5.71
C LEU A 71 7.46 -2.84 6.41
N LYS A 72 7.96 -1.80 5.73
CA LYS A 72 8.67 -0.70 6.38
C LYS A 72 7.62 -0.02 7.24
N ILE A 73 7.48 -0.52 8.46
CA ILE A 73 7.00 0.30 9.56
C ILE A 73 7.82 1.59 9.45
N PRO A 74 7.21 2.76 9.26
CA PRO A 74 7.96 3.98 9.48
C PRO A 74 8.39 3.87 10.93
N GLU A 75 9.68 3.62 11.18
CA GLU A 75 10.20 3.92 12.51
C GLU A 75 9.78 5.34 12.80
N GLU A 76 9.10 5.54 13.93
CA GLU A 76 8.48 6.80 14.37
C GLU A 76 9.46 8.00 14.36
N ASN A 77 10.75 7.75 14.11
CA ASN A 77 11.84 8.71 14.06
C ASN A 77 12.42 9.01 12.67
N GLN A 78 11.95 8.39 11.58
CA GLN A 78 12.40 8.79 10.23
C GLN A 78 11.31 9.62 9.53
N PRO A 79 11.61 10.89 9.15
CA PRO A 79 10.72 11.60 8.26
C PRO A 79 10.59 10.74 6.99
N PRO A 80 9.38 10.50 6.47
CA PRO A 80 9.23 9.75 5.23
C PRO A 80 10.10 10.47 4.22
N SER A 81 11.17 9.82 3.72
CA SER A 81 11.99 10.44 2.69
C SER A 81 11.10 10.56 1.47
N LYS A 82 10.48 11.74 1.30
CA LYS A 82 9.53 12.11 0.24
C LYS A 82 10.21 12.17 -1.14
N GLN A 83 11.18 11.32 -1.42
CA GLN A 83 11.58 11.02 -2.78
C GLN A 83 10.65 9.95 -3.33
N VAL A 84 9.37 10.30 -3.43
CA VAL A 84 8.54 9.73 -4.49
C VAL A 84 9.21 10.18 -5.78
N LYS A 85 9.87 9.28 -6.51
CA LYS A 85 10.37 9.61 -7.85
C LYS A 85 9.14 10.06 -8.63
N PRO A 86 9.03 11.35 -8.99
CA PRO A 86 7.86 11.83 -9.68
C PRO A 86 7.74 11.03 -10.98
N LEU A 87 6.69 10.21 -11.06
CA LEU A 87 6.27 9.55 -12.30
C LEU A 87 5.72 10.66 -13.21
N PHE A 88 6.61 11.48 -13.76
CA PHE A 88 6.28 12.50 -14.73
C PHE A 88 5.85 11.80 -16.03
N ARG A 89 4.57 11.44 -16.12
CA ARG A 89 3.94 10.98 -17.35
C ARG A 89 3.09 12.11 -17.91
N HIS A 90 3.61 12.80 -18.93
CA HIS A 90 2.77 13.69 -19.74
C HIS A 90 1.85 12.81 -20.61
N PHE A 91 0.55 12.77 -20.29
CA PHE A 91 -0.45 12.04 -21.07
C PHE A 91 -0.78 12.80 -22.37
N ARG A 92 0.14 12.82 -23.35
CA ARG A 92 -0.17 13.20 -24.73
C ARG A 92 -0.57 11.96 -25.53
N ARG A 93 -1.60 12.08 -26.35
CA ARG A 93 -2.17 10.99 -27.18
C ARG A 93 -1.16 10.36 -28.16
N ILE A 94 -0.04 11.04 -28.43
CA ILE A 94 0.89 10.72 -29.52
C ILE A 94 2.00 9.73 -29.10
N ASP A 95 2.39 9.68 -27.82
CA ASP A 95 3.53 8.85 -27.36
C ASP A 95 3.11 7.46 -26.83
N SER A 96 1.86 7.07 -27.05
CA SER A 96 1.20 5.92 -26.41
C SER A 96 1.72 4.52 -26.80
N CYS A 97 2.71 4.41 -27.69
CA CYS A 97 3.19 3.13 -28.22
C CYS A 97 4.46 2.56 -27.55
N LEU A 98 5.20 3.34 -26.75
CA LEU A 98 6.57 2.93 -26.32
C LEU A 98 6.79 2.80 -24.82
N GLN A 99 5.83 3.15 -23.96
CA GLN A 99 5.97 2.96 -22.51
C GLN A 99 5.16 1.75 -22.03
N THR A 100 5.86 0.79 -21.42
CA THR A 100 5.23 -0.33 -20.71
C THR A 100 4.21 0.22 -19.72
N ARG A 101 2.93 -0.15 -19.89
CA ARG A 101 1.88 0.21 -18.95
C ARG A 101 2.18 -0.44 -17.61
N VAL A 102 2.46 0.39 -16.61
CA VAL A 102 2.53 -0.04 -15.20
C VAL A 102 1.13 0.18 -14.64
N ALA A 103 0.62 -0.78 -13.88
CA ALA A 103 -0.66 -0.62 -13.18
C ALA A 103 -0.57 0.56 -12.20
N PHE A 104 -1.60 1.39 -12.16
CA PHE A 104 -1.68 2.49 -11.19
C PHE A 104 -2.17 1.98 -9.84
N ARG A 105 -1.68 2.59 -8.77
CA ARG A 105 -2.06 2.37 -7.38
C ARG A 105 -2.92 3.52 -6.88
N GLY A 106 -3.82 3.26 -5.93
CA GLY A 106 -4.61 4.32 -5.30
C GLY A 106 -3.73 5.39 -4.64
N SER A 107 -2.60 4.94 -4.07
CA SER A 107 -1.58 5.78 -3.44
C SER A 107 -0.73 6.60 -4.42
N ASP A 108 -0.81 6.35 -5.74
CA ASP A 108 -0.04 7.11 -6.73
C ASP A 108 -0.42 8.58 -6.71
N GLU A 109 0.59 9.45 -6.69
CA GLU A 109 0.38 10.89 -6.78
C GLU A 109 0.20 11.33 -8.23
N ILE A 110 -0.83 12.15 -8.45
CA ILE A 110 -1.22 12.70 -9.73
C ILE A 110 -1.33 14.23 -9.66
N PHE A 111 -1.19 14.86 -10.82
CA PHE A 111 -1.61 16.25 -11.01
C PHE A 111 -3.03 16.26 -11.58
N CYS A 112 -4.00 16.67 -10.76
CA CYS A 112 -5.40 16.75 -11.13
C CYS A 112 -5.76 18.19 -11.53
N ARG A 113 -6.39 18.37 -12.71
CA ARG A 113 -6.93 19.66 -13.15
C ARG A 113 -8.41 19.74 -12.80
N VAL A 114 -8.77 20.70 -11.96
CA VAL A 114 -10.17 21.00 -11.63
C VAL A 114 -10.56 22.24 -12.42
N TYR A 115 -11.50 22.07 -13.34
CA TYR A 115 -11.98 23.14 -14.21
C TYR A 115 -13.11 23.92 -13.55
N MET A 116 -13.09 25.23 -13.74
CA MET A 116 -14.14 26.16 -13.35
C MET A 116 -15.14 26.35 -14.50
N PRO A 117 -16.33 26.92 -14.23
CA PRO A 117 -17.34 27.19 -15.28
C PRO A 117 -16.84 28.09 -16.42
N ASP A 118 -15.84 28.95 -16.16
CA ASP A 118 -15.21 29.82 -17.15
C ASP A 118 -14.09 29.14 -17.96
N HIS A 119 -13.95 27.81 -17.83
CA HIS A 119 -12.90 26.99 -18.43
C HIS A 119 -11.47 27.26 -17.92
N SER A 120 -11.29 28.13 -16.93
CA SER A 120 -10.04 28.17 -16.17
C SER A 120 -9.87 26.87 -15.38
N TYR A 121 -8.64 26.57 -14.94
CA TYR A 121 -8.40 25.40 -14.11
C TYR A 121 -7.34 25.67 -13.04
N VAL A 122 -7.50 24.99 -11.91
CA VAL A 122 -6.44 24.84 -10.91
C VAL A 122 -5.86 23.44 -11.03
N THR A 123 -4.53 23.33 -10.96
CA THR A 123 -3.85 22.03 -10.90
C THR A 123 -3.48 21.73 -9.46
N ILE A 124 -4.02 20.67 -8.88
CA ILE A 124 -3.67 20.20 -7.53
C ILE A 124 -2.80 18.95 -7.61
N ARG A 125 -1.98 18.71 -6.59
CA ARG A 125 -1.32 17.41 -6.36
C ARG A 125 -2.26 16.58 -5.50
N SER A 126 -2.61 15.38 -5.92
CA SER A 126 -3.58 14.52 -5.22
C SER A 126 -3.22 13.05 -5.40
N ARG A 127 -3.79 12.16 -4.57
CA ARG A 127 -3.70 10.71 -4.78
C ARG A 127 -4.74 10.27 -5.81
N LEU A 128 -4.49 9.18 -6.54
CA LEU A 128 -5.46 8.63 -7.48
C LEU A 128 -6.76 8.18 -6.79
N SER A 129 -6.66 7.65 -5.56
CA SER A 129 -7.80 7.24 -4.73
C SER A 129 -8.45 8.36 -3.92
N ALA A 130 -8.04 9.62 -4.11
CA ALA A 130 -8.55 10.74 -3.32
C ALA A 130 -10.08 10.89 -3.46
N SER A 131 -10.74 11.19 -2.35
CA SER A 131 -12.17 11.45 -2.34
C SER A 131 -12.49 12.83 -2.91
N VAL A 132 -13.76 13.06 -3.23
CA VAL A 132 -14.24 14.41 -3.62
C VAL A 132 -13.96 15.42 -2.52
N GLN A 133 -14.08 15.03 -1.25
CA GLN A 133 -13.81 15.92 -0.12
C GLN A 133 -12.34 16.33 -0.04
N ASP A 134 -11.41 15.40 -0.28
CA ASP A 134 -9.97 15.68 -0.31
C ASP A 134 -9.60 16.63 -1.46
N ILE A 135 -10.24 16.43 -2.63
CA ILE A 135 -10.08 17.30 -3.80
C ILE A 135 -10.59 18.70 -3.48
N LEU A 136 -11.79 18.84 -2.91
CA LEU A 136 -12.36 20.13 -2.52
C LEU A 136 -11.47 20.85 -1.49
N GLY A 137 -10.95 20.13 -0.50
CA GLY A 137 -9.99 20.67 0.47
C GLY A 137 -8.72 21.19 -0.20
N SER A 138 -8.11 20.40 -1.09
CA SER A 138 -6.89 20.76 -1.83
C SER A 138 -7.10 21.98 -2.75
N VAL A 139 -8.27 22.08 -3.39
CA VAL A 139 -8.64 23.23 -4.22
C VAL A 139 -8.81 24.48 -3.36
N THR A 140 -9.49 24.35 -2.22
CA THR A 140 -9.77 25.47 -1.31
C THR A 140 -8.47 26.04 -0.74
N GLU A 141 -7.59 25.18 -0.24
CA GLU A 141 -6.26 25.57 0.24
C GLU A 141 -5.48 26.33 -0.84
N LYS A 142 -5.42 25.78 -2.06
CA LYS A 142 -4.67 26.39 -3.16
C LYS A 142 -5.23 27.72 -3.64
N LEU A 143 -6.55 27.90 -3.60
CA LEU A 143 -7.19 29.16 -3.97
C LEU A 143 -7.10 30.21 -2.86
N GLN A 144 -7.15 29.84 -1.59
CA GLN A 144 -6.96 30.75 -0.45
C GLN A 144 -5.56 31.36 -0.44
N TYR A 145 -4.52 30.61 -0.81
CA TYR A 145 -3.18 31.15 -1.03
C TYR A 145 -3.08 32.16 -2.20
N SER A 146 -4.12 32.29 -3.03
CA SER A 146 -4.16 33.29 -4.11
C SER A 146 -4.81 34.61 -3.66
N GLU A 147 -5.35 34.70 -2.44
CA GLU A 147 -6.00 35.90 -1.87
C GLU A 147 -5.17 36.58 -0.77
N GLU A 148 -3.83 36.51 -0.82
CA GLU A 148 -2.98 37.40 -0.01
C GLU A 148 -2.89 38.81 -0.68
N PRO A 149 -2.96 39.90 0.10
CA PRO A 149 -3.11 41.28 -0.38
C PRO A 149 -1.88 41.87 -1.10
#